data_AF-A0A2P8ANJ1-F1
#
_entry.id   AF-A0A2P8ANJ1-F1
#
_cell.length_a   1.000
_cell.length_b   1.000
_cell.length_c   1.000
_cell.angle_alpha   90.00
_cell.angle_beta   90.00
_cell.angle_gamma   90.00
#
_symmetry.space_group_name_H-M   'P 1'
#
loop_
_entity.id
_entity.type
_entity.pdbx_description
1 polymer ?
#
loop_
_entity_poly.entity_id
_entity_poly.type
_entity_poly.pdbx_seq_one_letter_code
_entity_poly.pdbx_strand_id
1 'polypeptide(L)' 'MRRLATTFPAGEPAFVYFNNDPGGAAIVDAVAFAALARRAGLPVTRTPPARPAGVAERAGDGSGQGIS' A
#
# COMPACT_ATOMS: atom_id res chain seq x y z
N MET A 1 3.37 -6.69 12.43
CA MET A 1 3.67 -8.07 12.00
C MET A 1 3.29 -9.14 13.02
N ARG A 2 3.50 -8.93 14.34
CA ARG A 2 3.13 -9.90 15.39
C ARG A 2 1.75 -10.54 15.22
N ARG A 3 0.67 -9.75 15.12
CA ARG A 3 -0.70 -10.28 14.96
C ARG A 3 -0.81 -11.21 13.75
N LEU A 4 -0.37 -10.76 12.58
CA LEU A 4 -0.39 -11.57 11.35
C LEU A 4 0.35 -12.91 11.54
N ALA A 5 1.56 -12.88 12.11
CA ALA A 5 2.39 -14.06 12.33
C ALA A 5 1.82 -15.04 13.38
N THR A 6 1.00 -14.57 14.32
CA THR A 6 0.40 -15.41 15.36
C THR A 6 -1.03 -15.86 15.04
N THR A 7 -1.71 -15.16 14.14
CA THR A 7 -3.12 -15.42 13.82
C THR A 7 -3.27 -16.46 12.71
N PHE A 8 -2.34 -16.50 11.74
CA PHE A 8 -2.38 -17.46 10.64
C PHE A 8 -1.32 -18.55 10.81
N PRO A 9 -1.63 -19.82 10.51
CA PRO A 9 -0.65 -20.91 10.53
C PRO A 9 0.53 -20.62 9.59
N ALA A 10 1.76 -20.93 10.01
CA ALA A 10 2.98 -20.61 9.26
C ALA A 10 3.09 -21.30 7.88
N GLY A 11 2.33 -22.37 7.65
CA GLY A 11 2.30 -23.11 6.38
C GLY A 11 1.23 -22.63 5.38
N GLU A 12 0.36 -21.70 5.77
CA GLU A 12 -0.73 -21.23 4.92
C GLU A 12 -0.55 -19.76 4.53
N PRO A 13 -0.75 -19.41 3.25
CA PRO A 13 -0.60 -18.03 2.80
C PRO A 13 -1.73 -17.15 3.36
N ALA A 14 -1.35 -16.06 4.06
CA ALA A 14 -2.26 -14.98 4.39
C ALA A 14 -2.23 -13.90 3.29
N PHE A 15 -3.40 -13.43 2.87
CA PHE A 15 -3.54 -12.38 1.85
C PHE A 15 -4.00 -11.09 2.53
N VAL A 16 -3.29 -9.98 2.25
CA VAL A 16 -3.64 -8.65 2.74
C VAL A 16 -3.99 -7.79 1.52
N TYR A 17 -5.20 -7.24 1.51
CA TYR A 17 -5.68 -6.38 0.43
C TYR A 17 -5.76 -4.93 0.92
N PHE A 18 -5.21 -4.03 0.11
CA PHE A 18 -5.33 -2.59 0.31
C PHE A 18 -6.41 -2.12 -0.66
N ASN A 19 -7.55 -1.71 -0.11
CA ASN A 19 -8.65 -1.21 -0.91
C ASN A 19 -8.19 0.03 -1.68
N ASN A 20 -8.52 0.09 -2.97
CA ASN A 20 -8.18 1.22 -3.81
C ASN A 20 -8.74 2.52 -3.21
N ASP A 21 -7.85 3.44 -2.88
CA ASP A 21 -8.19 4.83 -2.64
C ASP A 21 -7.92 5.64 -3.92
N PRO A 22 -8.74 6.65 -4.25
CA PRO A 22 -8.53 7.48 -5.44
C PRO A 22 -7.17 8.19 -5.47
N GLY A 23 -6.51 8.38 -4.31
CA GLY A 23 -5.21 9.02 -4.18
C GLY A 23 -4.01 8.09 -4.41
N GLY A 24 -4.23 6.79 -4.62
CA GLY A 24 -3.17 5.82 -4.86
C GLY A 24 -2.33 5.44 -3.62
N ALA A 25 -2.78 5.78 -2.41
CA ALA A 25 -2.13 5.38 -1.16
C ALA A 25 -2.05 3.86 -0.99
N ALA A 26 -2.98 3.09 -1.56
CA ALA A 26 -3.04 1.64 -1.49
C ALA A 26 -1.75 0.98 -2.01
N ILE A 27 -1.13 1.53 -3.06
CA ILE A 27 0.14 1.03 -3.58
C ILE A 27 1.28 1.35 -2.60
N VAL A 28 1.31 2.57 -2.06
CA VAL A 28 2.34 3.01 -1.09
C VAL A 28 2.27 2.16 0.17
N ASP A 29 1.06 1.95 0.70
CA ASP A 29 0.82 1.15 1.89
C ASP A 29 1.14 -0.33 1.67
N ALA A 30 0.80 -0.89 0.51
CA ALA A 30 1.17 -2.25 0.16
C ALA A 30 2.69 -2.45 0.14
N VAL A 31 3.44 -1.49 -0.42
CA VAL A 31 4.91 -1.51 -0.45
C VAL A 31 5.50 -1.36 0.96
N ALA A 32 4.99 -0.42 1.75
CA ALA A 32 5.44 -0.20 3.13
C ALA A 32 5.19 -1.44 4.02
N PHE A 33 4.02 -2.06 3.88
CA PHE A 33 3.65 -3.27 4.59
C PHE A 33 4.54 -4.45 4.20
N ALA A 34 4.79 -4.64 2.90
CA ALA A 34 5.70 -5.66 2.42
C ALA A 34 7.12 -5.50 2.99
N ALA A 35 7.61 -4.27 3.11
CA ALA A 35 8.92 -4.01 3.74
C ALA A 35 8.92 -4.37 5.23
N LEU A 36 7.85 -4.03 5.96
CA LEU A 36 7.68 -4.42 7.37
C LEU A 36 7.64 -5.94 7.55
N ALA A 37 6.96 -6.67 6.66
CA ALA A 37 6.85 -8.13 6.71
C ALA A 37 8.20 -8.80 6.44
N ARG A 38 8.95 -8.35 5.43
CA ARG A 38 10.31 -8.83 5.16
C ARG A 38 11.25 -8.62 6.35
N ARG A 39 11.22 -7.44 6.97
CA ARG A 39 12.03 -7.16 8.18
C ARG A 39 11.68 -8.06 9.36
N ALA A 40 10.44 -8.56 9.41
CA ALA A 40 10.00 -9.52 10.41
C ALA A 40 10.31 -10.98 10.04
N GLY A 41 11.02 -11.24 8.95
CA GLY A 41 11.37 -12.59 8.49
C GLY A 41 10.23 -13.34 7.79
N LEU A 42 9.13 -12.66 7.44
CA LEU A 42 8.01 -13.29 6.76
C LEU A 42 8.25 -13.33 5.25
N PRO A 43 7.92 -14.45 4.58
CA PRO A 43 7.93 -14.51 3.12
C PRO A 43 6.85 -13.57 2.55
N VAL A 44 7.20 -12.82 1.50
CA VAL A 44 6.29 -11.87 0.85
C VAL A 44 6.26 -12.13 -0.65
N THR A 45 5.06 -12.20 -1.22
CA THR A 45 4.82 -12.33 -2.67
C THR A 45 3.92 -11.19 -3.16
N ARG A 46 3.93 -10.94 -4.47
CA ARG A 46 2.98 -10.01 -5.15
C ARG A 46 2.97 -8.58 -4.61
N THR A 47 4.13 -8.06 -4.20
CA THR A 47 4.29 -6.62 -3.93
C THR A 47 4.39 -5.87 -5.25
N PRO A 48 3.62 -4.80 -5.48
CA PRO A 48 3.83 -3.90 -6.62
C PRO A 48 5.24 -3.30 -6.59
N PRO A 49 5.79 -2.88 -7.74
CA PRO A 49 7.01 -2.08 -7.75
C PRO A 49 6.76 -0.77 -6.98
N ALA A 50 7.74 -0.30 -6.23
CA ALA A 50 7.67 1.01 -5.62
C ALA A 50 7.50 2.06 -6.73
N ARG A 51 6.52 2.95 -6.59
CA ARG A 51 6.42 4.10 -7.49
C ARG A 51 7.72 4.90 -7.34
N PRO A 52 8.42 5.27 -8.43
CA PRO A 52 9.50 6.23 -8.35
C PRO A 52 9.00 7.48 -7.63
N ALA A 53 9.78 8.08 -6.74
CA ALA A 53 9.43 9.34 -6.10
C ALA A 53 9.48 10.48 -7.14
N GLY A 54 8.55 10.49 -8.09
CA GLY A 54 8.27 11.60 -8.98
C GLY A 54 7.32 12.56 -8.27
N VAL A 55 7.65 13.85 -8.38
CA VAL A 55 7.05 15.01 -7.70
C VAL A 55 5.64 14.72 -7.14
N ALA A 56 5.50 14.83 -5.82
CA ALA A 56 4.19 14.77 -5.18
C ALA A 56 3.24 15.69 -5.95
N GLU A 57 2.15 15.13 -6.49
CA GLU A 57 1.11 15.89 -7.17
C GLU A 57 0.75 17.08 -6.29
N ARG A 58 0.84 18.29 -6.86
CA ARG A 58 0.34 19.50 -6.23
C ARG A 58 -1.13 19.26 -5.88
N ALA A 59 -1.38 18.97 -4.62
CA ALA A 59 -2.69 19.16 -4.03
C ALA A 59 -3.04 20.65 -4.14
N GLY A 60 -4.04 20.97 -4.96
CA GLY A 60 -4.79 22.23 -4.88
C GLY A 60 -4.58 23.23 -6.03
N ASP A 61 -5.31 23.05 -7.14
CA ASP A 61 -6.14 24.07 -7.79
C ASP A 61 -7.07 23.34 -8.80
N GLY A 62 -8.30 23.71 -9.11
CA GLY A 62 -9.06 24.89 -8.75
C GLY A 62 -10.53 24.56 -8.49
N SER A 63 -11.10 25.39 -7.62
CA SER A 63 -12.52 25.64 -7.45
C SER A 63 -13.24 25.76 -8.79
N GLY A 64 -14.36 25.06 -8.92
CA GLY A 64 -15.32 25.27 -10.00
C GLY A 64 -15.73 26.75 -10.06
N GLN A 65 -15.45 27.37 -11.20
CA GLN A 65 -16.06 28.61 -11.65
C GLN A 65 -16.74 28.31 -12.98
N GLY A 66 -17.95 28.85 -13.12
CA GLY A 66 -19.01 28.33 -13.98
C GLY A 66 -18.79 28.42 -15.49
N ILE A 67 -19.68 27.73 -16.19
CA ILE A 67 -20.16 28.15 -17.50
C ILE A 67 -21.68 28.36 -17.37
N SER A 68 -22.10 29.56 -17.73
CA SER A 68 -23.49 30.02 -17.85
C SER A 68 -24.28 29.20 -18.86
#